data_AF-J0L906-F1
#
_entry.id   AF-J0L906-F1
#
_cell.length_a   1.000
_cell.length_b   1.000
_cell.length_c   1.000
_cell.angle_alpha   90.00
_cell.angle_beta   90.00
_cell.angle_gamma   90.00
#
_symmetry.space_group_name_H-M   'P 1'
#
loop_
_entity.id
_entity.type
_entity.pdbx_description
1 polymer ?
#
loop_
_entity_poly.entity_id
_entity_poly.type
_entity_poly.pdbx_seq_one_letter_code
_entity_poly.pdbx_strand_id
1 'polypeptide(L)'
;ERLSQKWNAPVYAFYRPVPTIGYKNGRRYHEFHCFKRGCQRTVKRYLDSKDSGSTSNMRKHADSCWGEDIVEEAYKMKNAADARLRVTEPVSRTGSIDAAFERTGKGKITFSHRQHTKSETRAEIVKWVAQSARPFSIVEDEGFRVLMKTGRPEYWIPSASTVA
;
A
#
# COMPACT_ATOMS: atom_id res chain seq x y z
N GLU A 1 24.94 -6.97 -14.34
CA GLU A 1 24.73 -6.09 -13.16
C GLU A 1 25.22 -4.63 -13.26
N ARG A 2 25.98 -4.18 -14.30
CA ARG A 2 26.43 -2.76 -14.38
C ARG A 2 25.36 -1.75 -14.82
N LEU A 3 24.27 -2.17 -15.45
CA LEU A 3 23.27 -1.25 -16.04
C LEU A 3 22.26 -0.69 -15.01
N SER A 4 21.94 -1.45 -13.96
CA SER A 4 21.06 -0.99 -12.89
C SER A 4 21.68 0.12 -12.03
N GLN A 5 23.01 0.24 -12.00
CA GLN A 5 23.71 1.34 -11.32
C GLN A 5 23.39 2.72 -11.89
N LYS A 6 22.89 2.79 -13.14
CA LYS A 6 22.47 4.05 -13.75
C LYS A 6 21.01 4.41 -13.45
N TRP A 7 20.27 3.53 -12.79
CA TRP A 7 18.84 3.69 -12.52
C TRP A 7 18.58 4.29 -11.15
N ASN A 8 19.03 5.54 -10.97
CA ASN A 8 18.94 6.22 -9.67
C ASN A 8 17.63 6.98 -9.46
N ALA A 9 16.84 7.17 -10.52
CA ALA A 9 15.59 7.92 -10.46
C ALA A 9 14.58 7.25 -9.50
N PRO A 10 13.89 8.00 -8.62
CA PRO A 10 12.96 7.45 -7.63
C PRO A 10 11.88 6.52 -8.22
N VAL A 11 11.45 6.77 -9.46
CA VAL A 11 10.44 5.98 -10.17
C VAL A 11 10.76 4.48 -10.25
N TYR A 12 12.03 4.08 -10.24
CA TYR A 12 12.37 2.65 -10.29
C TYR A 12 11.97 1.90 -9.01
N ALA A 13 11.74 2.60 -7.89
CA ALA A 13 11.27 2.01 -6.64
C ALA A 13 9.95 1.25 -6.81
N PHE A 14 9.07 1.76 -7.68
CA PHE A 14 7.72 1.21 -7.94
C PHE A 14 7.71 -0.04 -8.82
N TYR A 15 8.87 -0.47 -9.30
CA TYR A 15 9.03 -1.61 -10.20
C TYR A 15 9.99 -2.64 -9.60
N ARG A 16 9.88 -3.88 -10.08
CA ARG A 16 10.82 -4.95 -9.73
C ARG A 16 12.26 -4.54 -10.11
N PRO A 17 13.26 -4.78 -9.23
CA PRO A 17 14.63 -4.33 -9.47
C PRO A 17 15.27 -4.92 -10.74
N VAL A 18 14.88 -6.14 -11.10
CA VAL A 18 15.38 -6.86 -12.27
C VAL A 18 14.31 -6.81 -13.37
N PRO A 19 14.49 -6.01 -14.44
CA PRO A 19 13.59 -6.03 -15.57
C PRO A 19 13.84 -7.25 -16.46
N THR A 20 12.82 -7.67 -17.18
CA THR A 20 12.96 -8.68 -18.23
C THR A 20 13.59 -8.04 -19.47
N ILE A 21 14.54 -8.72 -20.10
CA ILE A 21 15.13 -8.26 -21.37
C ILE A 21 14.33 -8.91 -22.50
N GLY A 22 13.70 -8.08 -23.33
CA GLY A 22 12.87 -8.54 -24.44
C GLY A 22 13.35 -8.03 -25.80
N TYR A 23 12.89 -8.70 -26.85
CA TYR A 23 13.13 -8.33 -28.25
C TYR A 23 11.79 -8.23 -28.97
N LYS A 24 11.58 -7.15 -29.73
CA LYS A 24 10.42 -6.99 -30.60
C LYS A 24 10.88 -6.37 -31.91
N ASN A 25 10.63 -7.05 -33.02
CA ASN A 25 11.05 -6.63 -34.37
C ASN A 25 12.54 -6.28 -34.43
N GLY A 26 13.40 -7.11 -33.83
CA GLY A 26 14.86 -6.88 -33.75
C GLY A 26 15.29 -5.79 -32.76
N ARG A 27 14.36 -5.05 -32.15
CA ARG A 27 14.66 -3.98 -31.19
C ARG A 27 14.70 -4.52 -29.77
N ARG A 28 15.77 -4.22 -29.04
CA ARG A 28 15.97 -4.64 -27.64
C ARG A 28 15.29 -3.66 -26.69
N TYR A 29 14.57 -4.18 -25.69
CA TYR A 29 13.94 -3.38 -24.64
C TYR A 29 14.11 -4.00 -23.25
N HIS A 30 13.99 -3.16 -22.23
CA HIS A 30 13.79 -3.58 -20.85
C HIS A 30 12.30 -3.50 -20.52
N GLU A 31 11.77 -4.56 -19.91
CA GLU A 31 10.40 -4.63 -19.43
C GLU A 31 10.40 -4.58 -17.90
N PHE A 32 9.87 -3.47 -17.38
CA PHE A 32 9.74 -3.23 -15.95
C PHE A 32 8.37 -3.70 -15.47
N HIS A 33 8.36 -4.60 -14.50
CA HIS A 33 7.14 -5.12 -13.88
C HIS A 33 6.77 -4.28 -12.66
N CYS A 34 5.51 -3.90 -12.54
CA CYS A 34 5.03 -3.19 -11.35
C CYS A 34 5.29 -4.02 -10.08
N PHE A 35 5.69 -3.34 -9.00
CA PHE A 35 5.96 -3.96 -7.71
C PHE A 35 4.71 -4.07 -6.81
N LYS A 36 3.61 -3.38 -7.15
CA LYS A 36 2.37 -3.39 -6.37
C LYS A 36 1.72 -4.76 -6.43
N ARG A 37 1.34 -5.32 -5.28
CA ARG A 37 0.59 -6.58 -5.22
C ARG A 37 -0.72 -6.47 -6.01
N GLY A 38 -1.01 -7.50 -6.82
CA GLY A 38 -2.19 -7.55 -7.70
C GLY A 38 -2.08 -6.77 -9.01
N CYS A 39 -1.06 -5.91 -9.19
CA CYS A 39 -0.86 -5.22 -10.46
C CYS A 39 -0.04 -6.09 -11.43
N GLN A 40 -0.57 -6.32 -12.63
CA GLN A 40 0.10 -7.08 -13.71
C GLN A 40 0.64 -6.18 -14.83
N ARG A 41 0.69 -4.86 -14.61
CA ARG A 41 1.13 -3.92 -15.64
C ARG A 41 2.65 -4.00 -15.79
N THR A 42 3.09 -4.04 -17.06
CA THR A 42 4.49 -3.94 -17.44
C THR A 42 4.71 -2.70 -18.31
N VAL A 43 5.90 -2.10 -18.17
CA VAL A 43 6.30 -0.93 -18.94
C VAL A 43 7.55 -1.28 -19.74
N LYS A 44 7.46 -1.17 -21.07
CA LYS A 44 8.58 -1.44 -21.98
C LYS A 44 9.36 -0.17 -22.25
N ARG A 45 10.68 -0.26 -22.16
CA ARG A 45 11.61 0.81 -22.51
C ARG A 45 12.64 0.29 -23.52
N TYR A 46 12.54 0.78 -24.74
CA TYR A 46 13.47 0.44 -25.81
C TYR A 46 14.83 1.09 -25.58
N LEU A 47 15.89 0.36 -25.90
CA LEU A 47 17.27 0.79 -25.65
C LEU A 47 17.93 1.48 -26.84
N ASP A 48 17.27 1.47 -28.00
CA ASP A 48 17.79 1.97 -29.27
C ASP A 48 17.44 3.43 -29.54
N SER A 49 16.53 4.04 -28.76
CA SER A 49 16.16 5.43 -28.93
C SER A 49 17.06 6.38 -28.13
N LYS A 50 17.12 7.64 -28.59
CA LYS A 50 17.73 8.75 -27.84
C LYS A 50 17.09 8.93 -26.46
N ASP A 51 15.81 8.59 -26.34
CA ASP A 51 15.03 8.62 -25.10
C ASP A 51 15.10 7.31 -24.30
N SER A 52 16.12 6.48 -24.52
CA SER A 52 16.32 5.20 -23.81
C SER A 52 16.49 5.36 -22.28
N GLY A 53 16.71 6.59 -21.80
CA GLY A 53 16.73 6.96 -20.39
C GLY A 53 15.40 7.51 -19.85
N SER A 54 14.40 7.79 -20.71
CA SER A 54 13.13 8.39 -20.29
C SER A 54 12.33 7.46 -19.38
N THR A 55 11.67 8.06 -18.38
CA THR A 55 10.89 7.36 -17.35
C THR A 55 9.45 7.88 -17.26
N SER A 56 9.01 8.73 -18.20
CA SER A 56 7.68 9.34 -18.16
C SER A 56 6.55 8.30 -18.17
N ASN A 57 6.66 7.26 -19.00
CA ASN A 57 5.70 6.16 -19.03
C ASN A 57 5.65 5.37 -17.71
N MET A 58 6.81 5.19 -17.07
CA MET A 58 6.92 4.53 -15.77
C MET A 58 6.27 5.37 -14.68
N ARG A 59 6.45 6.70 -14.72
CA ARG A 59 5.83 7.63 -13.77
C ARG A 59 4.32 7.67 -13.93
N LYS A 60 3.79 7.81 -15.15
CA LYS A 60 2.34 7.80 -15.42
C LYS A 60 1.65 6.55 -14.86
N HIS A 61 2.29 5.38 -15.01
CA HIS A 61 1.76 4.17 -14.39
C HIS A 61 1.87 4.21 -12.86
N ALA A 62 2.99 4.67 -12.31
CA ALA A 62 3.16 4.79 -10.86
C ALA A 62 2.08 5.70 -10.24
N ASP A 63 1.84 6.88 -10.83
CA ASP A 63 0.84 7.85 -10.36
C ASP A 63 -0.56 7.21 -10.29
N SER A 64 -1.01 6.61 -11.41
CA SER A 64 -2.32 5.95 -11.47
C SER A 64 -2.44 4.67 -10.63
N CYS A 65 -1.33 3.98 -10.36
CA CYS A 65 -1.35 2.69 -9.68
C CYS A 65 -1.16 2.82 -8.17
N TRP A 66 -0.29 3.73 -7.73
CA TRP A 66 0.10 3.88 -6.33
C TRP A 66 -0.55 5.10 -5.67
N GLY A 67 -0.99 6.10 -6.43
CA GLY A 67 -1.41 7.40 -5.92
C GLY A 67 -0.33 8.44 -6.14
N GLU A 68 -0.73 9.65 -6.56
CA GLU A 68 0.18 10.75 -6.86
C GLU A 68 0.97 11.18 -5.62
N ASP A 69 0.32 11.19 -4.45
CA ASP A 69 0.90 11.49 -3.15
C ASP A 69 2.07 10.55 -2.79
N ILE A 70 1.88 9.24 -2.98
CA ILE A 70 2.91 8.24 -2.72
C ILE A 70 4.07 8.40 -3.72
N VAL A 71 3.77 8.73 -4.97
CA VAL A 71 4.82 8.99 -5.96
C VAL A 71 5.61 10.23 -5.61
N GLU A 72 4.95 11.33 -5.27
CA GLU A 72 5.62 12.57 -4.85
C GLU A 72 6.52 12.35 -3.63
N GLU A 73 6.05 11.60 -2.63
CA GLU A 73 6.86 11.28 -1.45
C GLU A 73 8.11 10.47 -1.80
N ALA A 74 8.00 9.49 -2.71
CA ALA A 74 9.16 8.77 -3.21
C ALA A 74 10.14 9.70 -3.93
N TYR A 75 9.66 10.70 -4.66
CA TYR A 75 10.49 11.67 -5.37
C TYR A 75 11.23 12.65 -4.45
N LYS A 76 10.82 12.80 -3.18
CA LYS A 76 11.58 13.55 -2.16
C LYS A 76 12.80 12.77 -1.65
N MET A 77 12.88 11.47 -1.91
CA MET A 77 14.00 10.63 -1.48
C MET A 77 15.22 10.78 -2.39
N LYS A 78 16.41 10.51 -1.86
CA LYS A 78 17.68 10.72 -2.56
C LYS A 78 17.90 9.79 -3.76
N ASN A 79 17.38 8.56 -3.70
CA ASN A 79 17.57 7.55 -4.74
C ASN A 79 16.45 6.49 -4.72
N ALA A 80 16.42 5.68 -5.77
CA ALA A 80 15.45 4.60 -5.94
C ALA A 80 15.47 3.53 -4.83
N ALA A 81 16.62 3.27 -4.19
CA ALA A 81 16.72 2.27 -3.13
C ALA A 81 16.08 2.79 -1.83
N ASP A 82 16.35 4.04 -1.46
CA ASP A 82 15.73 4.71 -0.32
C ASP A 82 14.21 4.83 -0.50
N ALA A 83 13.77 5.25 -1.69
CA ALA A 83 12.35 5.30 -2.05
C ALA A 83 11.70 3.91 -1.96
N ARG A 84 12.41 2.85 -2.38
CA ARG A 84 11.88 1.49 -2.31
C ARG A 84 11.65 1.07 -0.86
N LEU A 85 12.67 1.20 -0.02
CA LEU A 85 12.66 0.76 1.37
C LEU A 85 11.66 1.54 2.23
N ARG A 86 11.57 2.86 2.05
CA ARG A 86 10.79 3.74 2.95
C ARG A 86 9.37 3.99 2.49
N VAL A 87 9.09 3.88 1.19
CA VAL A 87 7.78 4.23 0.62
C VAL A 87 7.12 2.99 0.04
N THR A 88 7.73 2.37 -0.97
CA THR A 88 7.01 1.34 -1.76
C THR A 88 6.89 -0.01 -1.04
N GLU A 89 7.90 -0.45 -0.29
CA GLU A 89 7.83 -1.73 0.43
C GLU A 89 6.78 -1.74 1.54
N PRO A 90 6.71 -0.73 2.43
CA PRO A 90 5.64 -0.62 3.41
C PRO A 90 4.27 -0.59 2.74
N VAL A 91 4.08 0.26 1.72
CA VAL A 91 2.77 0.40 1.06
C VAL A 91 2.36 -0.89 0.32
N SER A 92 3.30 -1.57 -0.35
CA SER A 92 3.03 -2.85 -1.05
C SER A 92 2.67 -4.00 -0.10
N ARG A 93 3.20 -3.96 1.13
CA ARG A 93 2.91 -4.97 2.16
C ARG A 93 1.64 -4.66 2.94
N THR A 94 1.38 -3.38 3.20
CA THR A 94 0.41 -2.99 4.23
C THR A 94 -0.86 -2.36 3.66
N GLY A 95 -0.87 -1.82 2.44
CA GLY A 95 -2.06 -1.19 1.85
C GLY A 95 -2.77 -0.22 2.82
N SER A 96 -2.01 0.40 3.72
CA SER A 96 -2.55 0.79 5.02
C SER A 96 -3.30 2.10 4.91
N ILE A 97 -4.58 2.06 5.26
CA ILE A 97 -5.48 3.21 5.40
C ILE A 97 -5.17 4.04 6.66
N ASP A 98 -4.03 3.79 7.33
CA ASP A 98 -3.61 4.46 8.56
C ASP A 98 -3.69 5.98 8.49
N ALA A 99 -3.33 6.56 7.33
CA ALA A 99 -3.39 8.00 7.11
C ALA A 99 -4.82 8.57 7.22
N ALA A 100 -5.86 7.80 6.83
CA ALA A 100 -7.25 8.23 6.97
C ALA A 100 -7.76 8.14 8.42
N PHE A 101 -7.09 7.36 9.26
CA PHE A 101 -7.46 7.14 10.66
C PHE A 101 -6.49 7.78 11.67
N GLU A 102 -5.50 8.52 11.17
CA GLU A 102 -4.52 9.22 11.98
C GLU A 102 -5.23 10.25 12.87
N ARG A 103 -4.99 10.17 14.19
CA ARG A 103 -5.60 11.10 15.15
C ARG A 103 -4.95 12.46 15.00
N THR A 104 -5.73 13.48 14.64
CA THR A 104 -5.28 14.87 14.68
C THR A 104 -5.18 15.37 16.13
N GLY A 105 -4.01 15.18 16.75
CA GLY A 105 -3.65 15.78 18.05
C GLY A 105 -3.08 14.81 19.11
N LYS A 106 -2.46 15.36 20.16
CA LYS A 106 -1.83 14.61 21.29
C LYS A 106 -2.84 14.13 22.34
N GLY A 107 -4.06 13.77 21.95
CA GLY A 107 -5.11 13.38 22.89
C GLY A 107 -4.80 12.06 23.58
N LYS A 108 -4.81 12.04 24.92
CA LYS A 108 -4.74 10.79 25.73
C LYS A 108 -5.83 9.81 25.26
N ILE A 109 -5.54 8.51 25.23
CA ILE A 109 -6.58 7.50 25.05
C ILE A 109 -7.48 7.56 26.28
N THR A 110 -8.77 7.82 26.06
CA THR A 110 -9.79 7.84 27.11
C THR A 110 -10.71 6.64 26.92
N PHE A 111 -11.20 6.11 28.04
CA PHE A 111 -12.15 5.00 28.04
C PHE A 111 -13.48 5.52 28.56
N SER A 112 -14.56 5.13 27.90
CA SER A 112 -15.91 5.46 28.33
C SER A 112 -16.56 4.25 28.99
N HIS A 113 -17.26 4.49 30.11
CA HIS A 113 -18.15 3.47 30.68
C HIS A 113 -19.43 3.32 29.85
N ARG A 114 -19.79 4.34 29.07
CA ARG A 114 -20.93 4.28 28.16
C ARG A 114 -20.58 3.39 26.97
N GLN A 115 -21.47 2.43 26.70
CA GLN A 115 -21.34 1.55 25.55
C GLN A 115 -21.48 2.36 24.25
N HIS A 116 -20.67 2.01 23.26
CA HIS A 116 -20.79 2.54 21.91
C HIS A 116 -22.18 2.27 21.32
N THR A 117 -22.68 3.22 20.53
CA THR A 117 -23.79 2.98 19.61
C THR A 117 -23.35 1.99 18.50
N LYS A 118 -24.30 1.38 17.78
CA LYS A 118 -23.95 0.47 16.67
C LYS A 118 -23.04 1.14 15.62
N SER A 119 -23.29 2.40 15.31
CA SER A 119 -22.48 3.18 14.36
C SER A 119 -21.06 3.40 14.86
N GLU A 120 -20.91 3.79 16.14
CA GLU A 120 -19.60 3.96 16.77
C GLU A 120 -18.85 2.63 16.85
N THR A 121 -19.52 1.55 17.27
CA THR A 121 -18.92 0.21 17.31
C THR A 121 -18.41 -0.22 15.94
N ARG A 122 -19.20 0.00 14.89
CA ARG A 122 -18.79 -0.31 13.52
C ARG A 122 -17.53 0.48 13.14
N ALA A 123 -17.53 1.78 13.38
CA ALA A 123 -16.39 2.65 13.04
C ALA A 123 -15.11 2.24 13.78
N GLU A 124 -15.19 2.01 15.09
CA GLU A 124 -14.03 1.65 15.92
C GLU A 124 -13.49 0.25 15.56
N ILE A 125 -14.35 -0.73 15.29
CA ILE A 125 -13.92 -2.07 14.88
C ILE A 125 -13.28 -2.03 13.48
N VAL A 126 -13.90 -1.35 12.51
CA VAL A 126 -13.31 -1.20 11.16
C VAL A 126 -11.94 -0.55 11.24
N LYS A 127 -11.83 0.55 12.00
CA LYS A 127 -10.57 1.24 12.23
C LYS A 127 -9.52 0.30 12.84
N TRP A 128 -9.85 -0.41 13.91
CA TRP A 128 -8.92 -1.32 14.58
C TRP A 128 -8.46 -2.47 13.66
N VAL A 129 -9.39 -3.12 12.96
CA VAL A 129 -9.09 -4.23 12.05
C VAL A 129 -8.20 -3.78 10.91
N ALA A 130 -8.49 -2.61 10.33
CA ALA A 130 -7.69 -2.02 9.26
C ALA A 130 -6.27 -1.64 9.75
N GLN A 131 -6.15 -0.92 10.85
CA GLN A 131 -4.86 -0.49 11.42
C GLN A 131 -3.99 -1.68 11.87
N SER A 132 -4.62 -2.75 12.34
CA SER A 132 -3.90 -3.95 12.81
C SER A 132 -3.67 -4.98 11.69
N ALA A 133 -4.08 -4.68 10.45
CA ALA A 133 -4.04 -5.59 9.30
C ALA A 133 -4.60 -6.99 9.61
N ARG A 134 -5.71 -7.06 10.36
CA ARG A 134 -6.38 -8.32 10.71
C ARG A 134 -7.40 -8.72 9.64
N PRO A 135 -7.69 -10.02 9.47
CA PRO A 135 -8.79 -10.46 8.61
C PRO A 135 -10.13 -9.89 9.11
N PHE A 136 -11.02 -9.46 8.21
CA PHE A 136 -12.36 -8.96 8.58
C PHE A 136 -13.20 -10.01 9.32
N SER A 137 -12.93 -11.30 9.10
CA SER A 137 -13.56 -12.41 9.81
C SER A 137 -13.19 -12.52 11.30
N ILE A 138 -12.24 -11.71 11.80
CA ILE A 138 -11.87 -11.73 13.22
C ILE A 138 -13.03 -11.39 14.15
N VAL A 139 -14.04 -10.65 13.68
CA VAL A 139 -15.25 -10.34 14.47
C VAL A 139 -16.15 -11.55 14.71
N GLU A 140 -15.94 -12.62 13.96
CA GLU A 140 -16.66 -13.89 14.06
C GLU A 140 -15.92 -14.91 14.92
N ASP A 141 -14.65 -14.63 15.27
CA ASP A 141 -13.85 -15.46 16.17
C ASP A 141 -14.50 -15.58 17.56
N GLU A 142 -14.45 -16.78 18.13
CA GLU A 142 -15.06 -17.08 19.42
C GLU A 142 -14.38 -16.30 20.55
N GLY A 143 -13.05 -16.26 20.57
CA GLY A 143 -12.27 -15.53 21.57
C GLY A 143 -12.56 -14.03 21.53
N PHE A 144 -12.63 -13.46 20.33
CA PHE A 144 -13.05 -12.07 20.14
C PHE A 144 -14.46 -11.81 20.68
N ARG A 145 -15.43 -12.66 20.36
CA ARG A 145 -16.82 -12.53 20.84
C ARG A 145 -16.91 -12.63 22.36
N VAL A 146 -16.17 -13.54 22.97
CA VAL A 146 -16.09 -13.68 24.43
C VAL A 146 -15.54 -12.39 25.05
N LEU A 147 -14.42 -11.86 24.54
CA LEU A 147 -13.83 -10.62 25.05
C LEU A 147 -14.78 -9.42 24.93
N MET A 148 -15.47 -9.29 23.80
CA MET A 148 -16.36 -8.15 23.54
C MET A 148 -17.70 -8.24 24.30
N LYS A 149 -18.20 -9.45 24.58
CA LYS A 149 -19.49 -9.66 25.26
C LYS A 149 -19.37 -9.91 26.76
N THR A 150 -18.17 -10.20 27.27
CA THR A 150 -17.98 -10.39 28.72
C THR A 150 -18.33 -9.11 29.47
N GLY A 151 -19.27 -9.18 30.41
CA GLY A 151 -19.81 -8.03 31.13
C GLY A 151 -20.75 -7.12 30.30
N ARG A 152 -20.93 -7.39 29.00
CA ARG A 152 -21.83 -6.67 28.09
C ARG A 152 -22.48 -7.65 27.07
N PRO A 153 -23.35 -8.58 27.50
CA PRO A 153 -23.91 -9.60 26.60
C PRO A 153 -24.63 -9.03 25.38
N GLU A 154 -25.32 -7.89 25.56
CA GLU A 154 -26.05 -7.16 24.52
C GLU A 154 -25.15 -6.31 23.61
N TYR A 155 -23.82 -6.35 23.78
CA TYR A 155 -22.91 -5.64 22.89
C TYR A 155 -23.07 -6.15 21.47
N TRP A 156 -23.45 -5.23 20.58
CA TRP A 156 -23.61 -5.53 19.16
C TRP A 156 -22.24 -5.61 18.52
N ILE A 157 -21.99 -6.71 17.79
CA ILE A 157 -20.76 -6.93 17.03
C ILE A 157 -21.16 -7.01 15.54
N PRO A 158 -20.50 -6.26 14.65
CA PRO A 158 -20.77 -6.34 13.21
C PRO A 158 -20.39 -7.72 12.63
N SER A 159 -21.04 -8.12 11.54
CA SER A 159 -20.59 -9.27 10.73
C SER A 159 -19.30 -8.95 9.98
N ALA A 160 -18.58 -9.96 9.50
CA ALA A 160 -17.38 -9.73 8.68
C ALA A 160 -17.69 -8.89 7.43
N SER A 161 -18.85 -9.12 6.82
CA SER A 161 -19.32 -8.34 5.65
C SER A 161 -19.63 -6.87 5.95
N THR A 162 -19.95 -6.53 7.21
CA THR A 162 -20.20 -5.14 7.62
C THR A 162 -18.88 -4.39 7.88
N VAL A 163 -17.80 -5.12 8.14
CA VAL A 163 -16.45 -4.60 8.38
C VAL A 163 -15.66 -4.44 7.09
N ALA A 164 -15.88 -5.31 6.10
CA ALA A 164 -15.23 -5.31 4.80
C ALA A 164 -15.52 -4.09 3.92
#